data_AF-A0AAC8VUQ9-F1
#
_entry.id   AF-A0AAC8VUQ9-F1
#
_cell.length_a   1.000
_cell.length_b   1.000
_cell.length_c   1.000
_cell.angle_alpha   90.00
_cell.angle_beta   90.00
_cell.angle_gamma   90.00
#
_symmetry.space_group_name_H-M   'P 1'
#
loop_
_entity.id
_entity.type
_entity.pdbx_description
1 polymer ?
#
loop_
_entity_poly.entity_id
_entity_poly.type
_entity_poly.pdbx_seq_one_letter_code
_entity_poly.pdbx_strand_id
1 'polypeptide(L)'
;MRAFVPFAYSALFAAEWLAALADEGPRAEALDRARPVVEDAVARVDAAGAAALVRIDGLVSGAMLGAIPALLAAETVGLPEAAAAAERAIHELMSRVAYKRRELMPLFPPLIERVAAVHAAAIQACGAARWRLMAARARMQPGRPSSPMQGAGTRYVKSDRFDARAVDCLPAIDRTRADRILKRLGEVPVPDELELRPFDDGDDLWTIKAGGANRFILRVACDRRGPFYMVEDIGPRAG
;
A
#
# COMPACT_ATOMS: atom_id res chain seq x y z
N MET A 1 4.91 5.56 23.85
CA MET A 1 4.52 5.36 22.43
C MET A 1 5.75 5.54 21.57
N ARG A 2 6.39 4.47 21.10
CA ARG A 2 7.46 4.61 20.10
C ARG A 2 6.75 4.99 18.79
N ALA A 3 6.97 6.22 18.31
CA ALA A 3 6.55 6.61 16.98
C ALA A 3 7.06 5.55 16.01
N PHE A 4 6.16 5.07 15.15
CA PHE A 4 6.53 4.23 14.02
C PHE A 4 7.68 4.94 13.31
N VAL A 5 8.88 4.37 13.37
CA VAL A 5 10.03 4.94 12.67
C VAL A 5 9.63 4.94 11.21
N PRO A 6 9.66 6.11 10.53
CA PRO A 6 9.34 6.18 9.12
C PRO A 6 10.10 5.05 8.43
N PHE A 7 9.38 4.26 7.65
CA PHE A 7 10.03 3.35 6.75
C PHE A 7 11.04 4.21 5.97
N ALA A 8 12.33 3.90 6.06
CA ALA A 8 13.34 4.71 5.41
C ALA A 8 13.23 4.46 3.89
N TYR A 9 12.30 5.13 3.24
CA TYR A 9 12.02 4.97 1.80
C TYR A 9 13.27 5.33 0.98
N SER A 10 14.09 6.26 1.50
CA SER A 10 15.42 6.59 0.99
C SER A 10 16.42 5.41 1.01
N ALA A 11 16.12 4.34 1.72
CA ALA A 11 16.95 3.13 1.73
C ALA A 11 16.65 2.19 0.56
N LEU A 12 15.49 2.28 -0.10
CA LEU A 12 15.16 1.41 -1.25
C LEU A 12 16.02 1.72 -2.47
N PHE A 13 16.48 2.96 -2.58
CA PHE A 13 17.50 3.39 -3.52
C PHE A 13 18.17 4.67 -3.01
N ALA A 14 19.50 4.66 -2.94
CA ALA A 14 20.30 5.83 -2.57
C ALA A 14 21.23 6.21 -3.75
N ALA A 15 21.18 7.46 -4.19
CA ALA A 15 21.93 7.92 -5.36
C ALA A 15 23.46 7.77 -5.17
N GLU A 16 23.91 7.79 -3.92
CA GLU A 16 25.30 7.60 -3.51
C GLU A 16 25.85 6.23 -3.93
N TRP A 17 25.00 5.21 -4.07
CA TRP A 17 25.41 3.88 -4.55
C TRP A 17 26.00 3.92 -5.95
N LEU A 18 25.62 4.92 -6.75
CA LEU A 18 26.08 5.09 -8.12
C LEU A 18 27.10 6.23 -8.27
N ALA A 19 27.54 6.88 -7.18
CA ALA A 19 28.39 8.06 -7.24
C ALA A 19 29.69 7.81 -8.01
N ALA A 20 30.29 6.63 -7.86
CA ALA A 20 31.52 6.23 -8.55
C ALA A 20 31.39 6.15 -10.08
N LEU A 21 30.17 6.05 -10.63
CA LEU A 21 29.95 6.11 -12.09
C LEU A 21 30.18 7.52 -12.65
N ALA A 22 30.22 8.54 -11.81
CA ALA A 22 30.52 9.91 -12.21
C ALA A 22 32.04 10.16 -12.37
N ASP A 23 32.91 9.36 -11.75
CA ASP A 23 34.36 9.58 -11.69
C ASP A 23 35.02 9.42 -13.06
N GLU A 24 35.77 10.41 -13.55
CA GLU A 24 36.43 10.36 -14.87
C GLU A 24 37.58 9.34 -14.92
N GLY A 25 37.71 8.63 -16.04
CA GLY A 25 38.75 7.60 -16.24
C GLY A 25 38.89 7.18 -17.71
N PRO A 26 39.88 6.33 -18.06
CA PRO A 26 40.11 5.90 -19.43
C PRO A 26 38.90 5.20 -20.04
N ARG A 27 38.53 5.61 -21.27
CA ARG A 27 37.34 5.10 -21.98
C ARG A 27 37.35 3.58 -22.17
N ALA A 28 38.52 3.01 -22.46
CA ALA A 28 38.69 1.58 -22.70
C ALA A 28 38.36 0.72 -21.48
N GLU A 29 38.45 1.27 -20.26
CA GLU A 29 38.24 0.56 -18.99
C GLU A 29 36.90 0.94 -18.32
N ALA A 30 36.15 1.89 -18.89
CA ALA A 30 34.99 2.49 -18.24
C ALA A 30 33.90 1.45 -17.94
N LEU A 31 33.63 0.55 -18.89
CA LEU A 31 32.60 -0.49 -18.74
C LEU A 31 32.98 -1.53 -17.68
N ASP A 32 34.23 -2.00 -17.69
CA ASP A 32 34.71 -3.01 -16.75
C ASP A 32 34.74 -2.49 -15.31
N ARG A 33 35.03 -1.18 -15.14
CA ARG A 33 34.95 -0.52 -13.83
C ARG A 33 33.52 -0.24 -13.39
N ALA A 34 32.62 0.09 -14.32
CA ALA A 34 31.24 0.46 -14.01
C ALA A 34 30.34 -0.74 -13.69
N ARG A 35 30.55 -1.88 -14.35
CA ARG A 35 29.76 -3.10 -14.17
C ARG A 35 29.65 -3.55 -12.70
N PRO A 36 30.74 -3.74 -11.93
CA PRO A 36 30.62 -4.13 -10.53
C PRO A 36 29.92 -3.07 -9.65
N VAL A 37 29.99 -1.78 -10.01
CA VAL A 37 29.28 -0.72 -9.27
C VAL A 37 27.77 -0.84 -9.48
N VAL A 38 27.33 -1.10 -10.71
CA VAL A 38 25.91 -1.29 -11.01
C VAL A 38 25.38 -2.59 -10.40
N GLU A 39 26.17 -3.67 -10.45
CA GLU A 39 25.83 -4.94 -9.80
C GLU A 39 25.71 -4.79 -8.27
N ASP A 40 26.64 -4.08 -7.61
CA ASP A 40 26.55 -3.76 -6.18
C ASP A 40 25.33 -2.89 -5.87
N ALA A 41 25.03 -1.89 -6.71
CA ALA A 41 23.83 -1.07 -6.53
C ALA A 41 22.54 -1.89 -6.64
N VAL A 42 22.44 -2.80 -7.61
CA VAL A 42 21.31 -3.74 -7.73
C VAL A 42 21.20 -4.62 -6.48
N ALA A 43 22.30 -5.19 -6.01
CA ALA A 43 22.31 -6.02 -4.81
C ALA A 43 21.85 -5.23 -3.56
N ARG A 44 22.22 -3.95 -3.44
CA ARG A 44 21.76 -3.06 -2.36
C ARG A 44 20.28 -2.72 -2.44
N VAL A 45 19.75 -2.43 -3.65
CA VAL A 45 18.32 -2.23 -3.89
C VAL A 45 17.55 -3.47 -3.42
N ASP A 46 18.03 -4.65 -3.80
CA ASP A 46 17.39 -5.93 -3.46
C ASP A 46 17.41 -6.20 -1.95
N ALA A 47 18.56 -6.00 -1.32
CA ALA A 47 18.70 -6.16 0.13
C ALA A 47 17.79 -5.18 0.90
N ALA A 48 17.70 -3.94 0.44
CA ALA A 48 16.82 -2.93 1.03
C ALA A 48 15.34 -3.30 0.84
N GLY A 49 14.95 -3.76 -0.35
CA GLY A 49 13.63 -4.27 -0.65
C GLY A 49 13.25 -5.47 0.24
N ALA A 50 14.14 -6.45 0.37
CA ALA A 50 13.92 -7.60 1.24
C ALA A 50 13.76 -7.19 2.71
N ALA A 51 14.63 -6.30 3.22
CA ALA A 51 14.54 -5.79 4.58
C ALA A 51 13.23 -5.02 4.84
N ALA A 52 12.76 -4.28 3.84
CA ALA A 52 11.47 -3.61 3.86
C ALA A 52 10.31 -4.60 3.98
N LEU A 53 10.30 -5.66 3.16
CA LEU A 53 9.26 -6.69 3.20
C LEU A 53 9.24 -7.41 4.56
N VAL A 54 10.39 -7.78 5.10
CA VAL A 54 10.50 -8.39 6.45
C VAL A 54 9.94 -7.46 7.53
N ARG A 55 10.22 -6.16 7.43
CA ARG A 55 9.68 -5.18 8.38
C ARG A 55 8.16 -5.08 8.28
N ILE A 56 7.62 -5.03 7.06
CA ILE A 56 6.17 -4.97 6.82
C ILE A 56 5.49 -6.24 7.37
N ASP A 57 6.05 -7.41 7.11
CA ASP A 57 5.55 -8.68 7.63
C ASP A 57 5.55 -8.71 9.16
N GLY A 58 6.63 -8.22 9.79
CA GLY A 58 6.71 -8.11 11.25
C GLY A 58 5.60 -7.24 11.88
N LEU A 59 5.10 -6.22 11.17
CA LEU A 59 3.95 -5.42 11.63
C LEU A 59 2.66 -6.23 11.63
N VAL A 60 2.44 -7.04 10.60
CA VAL A 60 1.26 -7.89 10.44
C VAL A 60 1.30 -9.02 11.48
N SER A 61 2.42 -9.74 11.55
CA SER A 61 2.65 -10.83 12.49
C SER A 61 2.54 -10.38 13.95
N GLY A 62 2.97 -9.14 14.25
CA GLY A 62 2.80 -8.53 15.57
C GLY A 62 1.42 -7.90 15.83
N ALA A 63 0.47 -7.98 14.88
CA ALA A 63 -0.85 -7.33 14.94
C ALA A 63 -0.79 -5.84 15.34
N MET A 64 0.18 -5.09 14.78
CA MET A 64 0.49 -3.70 15.14
C MET A 64 -0.55 -2.73 14.57
N LEU A 65 -1.76 -2.70 15.12
CA LEU A 65 -2.90 -1.90 14.61
C LEU A 65 -2.58 -0.39 14.48
N GLY A 66 -1.72 0.13 15.35
CA GLY A 66 -1.26 1.53 15.30
C GLY A 66 -0.43 1.88 14.06
N ALA A 67 0.02 0.90 13.28
CA ALA A 67 0.78 1.11 12.05
C ALA A 67 -0.12 1.43 10.83
N ILE A 68 -1.43 1.21 10.91
CA ILE A 68 -2.37 1.42 9.78
C ILE A 68 -2.22 2.81 9.12
N PRO A 69 -2.23 3.93 9.87
CA PRO A 69 -2.08 5.25 9.26
C PRO A 69 -0.72 5.46 8.59
N ALA A 70 0.35 4.94 9.20
CA ALA A 70 1.69 5.06 8.65
C ALA A 70 1.86 4.23 7.37
N LEU A 71 1.25 3.04 7.30
CA LEU A 71 1.21 2.22 6.08
C LEU A 71 0.42 2.89 4.97
N LEU A 72 -0.67 3.59 5.29
CA LEU A 72 -1.43 4.35 4.29
C LEU A 72 -0.60 5.50 3.72
N ALA A 73 0.07 6.27 4.57
CA ALA A 73 0.97 7.35 4.13
C ALA A 73 2.15 6.81 3.31
N ALA A 74 2.70 5.65 3.70
CA ALA A 74 3.75 4.96 2.96
C ALA A 74 3.29 4.56 1.55
N GLU A 75 2.13 3.92 1.44
CA GLU A 75 1.57 3.41 0.18
C GLU A 75 1.18 4.54 -0.79
N THR A 76 0.63 5.64 -0.27
CA THR A 76 0.02 6.69 -1.10
C THR A 76 0.95 7.84 -1.45
N VAL A 77 1.95 8.11 -0.60
CA VAL A 77 2.86 9.26 -0.76
C VAL A 77 4.31 8.80 -0.72
N GLY A 78 4.74 8.19 0.39
CA GLY A 78 6.17 7.95 0.65
C GLY A 78 6.88 7.05 -0.38
N LEU A 79 6.30 5.89 -0.69
CA LEU A 79 6.88 4.94 -1.66
C LEU A 79 6.79 5.45 -3.11
N PRO A 80 5.65 6.02 -3.57
CA PRO A 80 5.60 6.70 -4.87
C PRO A 80 6.63 7.84 -5.03
N GLU A 81 6.79 8.70 -4.03
CA GLU A 81 7.78 9.79 -4.08
C GLU A 81 9.21 9.27 -4.11
N ALA A 82 9.51 8.22 -3.35
CA ALA A 82 10.83 7.58 -3.35
C ALA A 82 11.15 6.92 -4.70
N ALA A 83 10.19 6.24 -5.31
CA ALA A 83 10.35 5.66 -6.64
C ALA A 83 10.65 6.75 -7.69
N ALA A 84 9.88 7.85 -7.67
CA ALA A 84 10.09 8.97 -8.57
C ALA A 84 11.43 9.68 -8.33
N ALA A 85 11.89 9.77 -7.08
CA ALA A 85 13.21 10.32 -6.76
C ALA A 85 14.35 9.43 -7.26
N ALA A 86 14.23 8.10 -7.10
CA ALA A 86 15.18 7.14 -7.63
C ALA A 86 15.29 7.21 -9.16
N GLU A 87 14.15 7.26 -9.85
CA GLU A 87 14.12 7.40 -11.31
C GLU A 87 14.80 8.69 -11.80
N ARG A 88 14.53 9.83 -11.14
CA ARG A 88 15.18 11.11 -11.43
C ARG A 88 16.69 11.03 -11.23
N ALA A 89 17.15 10.48 -10.11
CA ALA A 89 18.57 10.35 -9.80
C ALA A 89 19.30 9.48 -10.83
N ILE A 90 18.68 8.39 -11.29
CA ILE A 90 19.24 7.55 -12.35
C ILE A 90 19.29 8.32 -13.67
N HIS A 91 18.22 9.03 -14.05
CA HIS A 91 18.18 9.85 -15.27
C HIS A 91 19.21 10.98 -15.27
N GLU A 92 19.41 11.65 -14.14
CA GLU A 92 20.44 12.69 -13.99
C GLU A 92 21.84 12.10 -14.16
N LEU A 93 22.10 10.91 -13.62
CA LEU A 93 23.35 10.20 -13.84
C LEU A 93 23.53 9.80 -15.30
N MET A 94 22.51 9.21 -15.93
CA MET A 94 22.50 8.89 -17.36
C MET A 94 22.83 10.11 -18.21
N SER A 95 22.20 11.25 -17.92
CA SER A 95 22.41 12.51 -18.65
C SER A 95 23.85 13.02 -18.53
N ARG A 96 24.44 12.93 -17.34
CA ARG A 96 25.85 13.30 -17.09
C ARG A 96 26.83 12.41 -17.86
N VAL A 97 26.55 11.10 -17.96
CA VAL A 97 27.45 10.16 -18.63
C VAL A 97 27.17 9.99 -20.12
N ALA A 98 25.97 10.32 -20.62
CA ALA A 98 25.55 10.08 -22.00
C ALA A 98 26.45 10.75 -23.05
N TYR A 99 26.93 11.96 -22.78
CA TYR A 99 27.76 12.72 -23.72
C TYR A 99 29.23 12.22 -23.75
N LYS A 100 29.82 11.96 -22.58
CA LYS A 100 31.24 11.59 -22.46
C LYS A 100 31.50 10.08 -22.48
N ARG A 101 30.50 9.26 -22.13
CA ARG A 101 30.63 7.81 -21.84
C ARG A 101 29.39 7.02 -22.28
N ARG A 102 29.03 7.15 -23.56
CA ARG A 102 27.89 6.46 -24.16
C ARG A 102 27.97 4.94 -24.01
N GLU A 103 29.17 4.37 -23.89
CA GLU A 103 29.37 2.94 -23.63
C GLU A 103 28.76 2.46 -22.30
N LEU A 104 28.53 3.34 -21.31
CA LEU A 104 27.89 2.97 -20.03
C LEU A 104 26.36 2.83 -20.13
N MET A 105 25.74 3.38 -21.18
CA MET A 105 24.27 3.41 -21.34
C MET A 105 23.59 2.04 -21.22
N PRO A 106 24.15 0.93 -21.73
CA PRO A 106 23.54 -0.40 -21.58
C PRO A 106 23.41 -0.90 -20.13
N LEU A 107 24.12 -0.30 -19.16
CA LEU A 107 24.06 -0.73 -17.75
C LEU A 107 22.83 -0.17 -17.01
N PHE A 108 22.21 0.90 -17.51
CA PHE A 108 21.12 1.60 -16.82
C PHE A 108 19.74 0.95 -16.95
N PRO A 109 19.30 0.41 -18.11
CA PRO A 109 17.97 -0.18 -18.21
C PRO A 109 17.69 -1.30 -17.20
N PRO A 110 18.59 -2.29 -16.99
CA PRO A 110 18.37 -3.32 -15.97
C PRO A 110 18.25 -2.76 -14.55
N LEU A 111 19.02 -1.71 -14.23
CA LEU A 111 18.95 -1.04 -12.94
C LEU A 111 17.60 -0.32 -12.74
N ILE A 112 17.12 0.40 -13.75
CA ILE A 112 15.82 1.09 -13.72
C ILE A 112 14.70 0.09 -13.51
N GLU A 113 14.67 -0.98 -14.30
CA GLU A 113 13.68 -2.05 -14.19
C GLU A 113 13.68 -2.66 -12.79
N ARG A 114 14.87 -2.89 -12.22
CA ARG A 114 14.97 -3.49 -10.90
C ARG A 114 14.50 -2.57 -9.78
N VAL A 115 14.90 -1.30 -9.81
CA VAL A 115 14.45 -0.28 -8.85
C VAL A 115 12.93 -0.12 -8.90
N ALA A 116 12.35 -0.08 -10.10
CA ALA A 116 10.90 0.01 -10.27
C ALA A 116 10.20 -1.23 -9.68
N ALA A 117 10.70 -2.43 -9.96
CA ALA A 117 10.14 -3.67 -9.45
C ALA A 117 10.16 -3.75 -7.91
N VAL A 118 11.26 -3.33 -7.27
CA VAL A 118 11.37 -3.34 -5.80
C VAL A 118 10.43 -2.34 -5.15
N HIS A 119 10.28 -1.13 -5.70
CA HIS A 119 9.31 -0.15 -5.19
C HIS A 119 7.87 -0.64 -5.37
N ALA A 120 7.54 -1.23 -6.53
CA ALA A 120 6.21 -1.78 -6.78
C ALA A 120 5.86 -2.90 -5.79
N ALA A 121 6.80 -3.82 -5.54
CA ALA A 121 6.63 -4.88 -4.55
C ALA A 121 6.42 -4.33 -3.13
N ALA A 122 7.18 -3.29 -2.74
CA ALA A 122 7.01 -2.64 -1.45
C ALA A 122 5.65 -1.94 -1.30
N ILE A 123 5.14 -1.28 -2.35
CA ILE A 123 3.81 -0.64 -2.36
C ILE A 123 2.72 -1.70 -2.18
N GLN A 124 2.78 -2.78 -2.96
CA GLN A 124 1.83 -3.89 -2.86
C GLN A 124 1.84 -4.53 -1.47
N ALA A 125 3.02 -4.79 -0.91
CA ALA A 125 3.17 -5.34 0.42
C ALA A 125 2.61 -4.41 1.50
N CYS A 126 2.88 -3.10 1.42
CA CYS A 126 2.32 -2.09 2.32
C CYS A 126 0.79 -2.08 2.29
N GLY A 127 0.19 -2.04 1.09
CA GLY A 127 -1.27 -2.05 0.95
C GLY A 127 -1.91 -3.34 1.47
N ALA A 128 -1.31 -4.50 1.16
CA ALA A 128 -1.78 -5.79 1.66
C ALA A 128 -1.67 -5.89 3.19
N ALA A 129 -0.55 -5.46 3.77
CA ALA A 129 -0.34 -5.44 5.22
C ALA A 129 -1.34 -4.51 5.91
N ARG A 130 -1.56 -3.30 5.36
CA ARG A 130 -2.56 -2.36 5.87
C ARG A 130 -3.94 -3.00 5.88
N TRP A 131 -4.34 -3.65 4.79
CA TRP A 131 -5.64 -4.28 4.67
C TRP A 131 -5.83 -5.42 5.68
N ARG A 132 -4.82 -6.26 5.87
CA ARG A 132 -4.81 -7.31 6.90
C ARG A 132 -4.92 -6.74 8.31
N LEU A 133 -4.20 -5.65 8.61
CA LEU A 133 -4.28 -4.99 9.91
C LEU A 133 -5.63 -4.32 10.16
N MET A 134 -6.27 -3.74 9.14
CA MET A 134 -7.63 -3.22 9.25
C MET A 134 -8.64 -4.34 9.54
N ALA A 135 -8.50 -5.50 8.91
CA ALA A 135 -9.31 -6.68 9.22
C ALA A 135 -9.08 -7.17 10.66
N ALA A 136 -7.81 -7.28 11.09
CA ALA A 136 -7.47 -7.62 12.46
C ALA A 136 -8.07 -6.61 13.46
N ARG A 137 -8.03 -5.31 13.14
CA ARG A 137 -8.67 -4.25 13.94
C ARG A 137 -10.17 -4.45 14.06
N ALA A 138 -10.86 -4.77 12.96
CA ALA A 138 -12.30 -5.04 12.96
C ALA A 138 -12.68 -6.22 13.86
N ARG A 139 -11.80 -7.23 13.99
CA ARG A 139 -12.00 -8.38 14.88
C ARG A 139 -11.66 -8.09 16.34
N MET A 140 -10.50 -7.47 16.59
CA MET A 140 -9.96 -7.26 17.94
C MET A 140 -10.62 -6.07 18.66
N GLN A 141 -11.06 -5.06 17.90
CA GLN A 141 -11.62 -3.82 18.42
C GLN A 141 -12.90 -3.43 17.67
N PRO A 142 -13.92 -4.30 17.65
CA PRO A 142 -15.17 -4.04 16.95
C PRO A 142 -15.84 -2.80 17.55
N GLY A 143 -16.44 -2.00 16.68
CA GLY A 143 -17.30 -0.91 17.12
C GLY A 143 -18.67 -1.40 17.55
N ARG A 144 -19.47 -0.48 18.10
CA ARG A 144 -20.88 -0.71 18.42
C ARG A 144 -21.76 -0.08 17.35
N PRO A 145 -23.00 -0.56 17.14
CA PRO A 145 -23.94 0.11 16.26
C PRO A 145 -24.12 1.58 16.67
N SER A 146 -23.99 2.52 15.73
CA SER A 146 -24.07 3.97 16.02
C SER A 146 -25.34 4.63 15.49
N SER A 147 -26.13 3.92 14.70
CA SER A 147 -27.31 4.44 14.03
C SER A 147 -28.43 3.40 14.01
N PRO A 148 -29.68 3.80 13.73
CA PRO A 148 -30.75 2.84 13.44
C PRO A 148 -30.34 1.91 12.29
N MET A 149 -30.76 0.65 12.37
CA MET A 149 -30.57 -0.35 11.32
C MET A 149 -31.10 0.18 9.97
N GLN A 150 -30.30 0.05 8.92
CA GLN A 150 -30.61 0.49 7.56
C GLN A 150 -30.86 -0.70 6.63
N GLY A 151 -31.43 -0.42 5.46
CA GLY A 151 -31.67 -1.39 4.39
C GLY A 151 -33.07 -2.01 4.42
N ALA A 152 -33.68 -2.15 3.25
CA ALA A 152 -35.03 -2.71 3.11
C ALA A 152 -35.03 -4.25 3.05
N GLY A 153 -33.94 -4.87 2.57
CA GLY A 153 -33.72 -6.32 2.73
C GLY A 153 -32.44 -6.63 3.48
N THR A 154 -31.28 -6.49 2.82
CA THR A 154 -30.00 -6.72 3.52
C THR A 154 -29.78 -5.62 4.55
N ARG A 155 -29.81 -6.02 5.82
CA ARG A 155 -29.67 -5.09 6.94
C ARG A 155 -28.23 -4.74 7.19
N TYR A 156 -27.98 -3.46 7.43
CA TYR A 156 -26.66 -3.01 7.84
C TYR A 156 -26.72 -1.82 8.79
N VAL A 157 -25.61 -1.57 9.48
CA VAL A 157 -25.43 -0.42 10.36
C VAL A 157 -23.97 0.03 10.36
N LYS A 158 -23.73 1.34 10.46
CA LYS A 158 -22.38 1.86 10.71
C LYS A 158 -21.98 1.58 12.16
N SER A 159 -20.71 1.28 12.39
CA SER A 159 -20.17 1.28 13.75
C SER A 159 -19.92 2.72 14.25
N ASP A 160 -19.84 2.90 15.56
CA ASP A 160 -19.51 4.16 16.26
C ASP A 160 -18.10 4.66 15.96
N ARG A 161 -17.24 3.80 15.42
CA ARG A 161 -15.87 4.11 15.03
C ARG A 161 -15.71 4.30 13.51
N PHE A 162 -16.70 3.91 12.72
CA PHE A 162 -16.58 3.87 11.26
C PHE A 162 -16.26 5.25 10.68
N ASP A 163 -17.02 6.28 11.02
CA ASP A 163 -16.85 7.59 10.38
C ASP A 163 -15.48 8.20 10.72
N ALA A 164 -14.99 8.02 11.95
CA ALA A 164 -13.63 8.42 12.34
C ALA A 164 -12.57 7.68 11.51
N ARG A 165 -12.70 6.35 11.37
CA ARG A 165 -11.80 5.53 10.54
C ARG A 165 -11.87 5.94 9.06
N ALA A 166 -13.04 6.29 8.55
CA ALA A 166 -13.23 6.76 7.18
C ALA A 166 -12.55 8.11 6.93
N VAL A 167 -12.53 9.00 7.93
CA VAL A 167 -11.79 10.28 7.85
C VAL A 167 -10.29 10.04 7.71
N ASP A 168 -9.75 9.09 8.47
CA ASP A 168 -8.32 8.75 8.43
C ASP A 168 -7.90 8.06 7.12
N CYS A 169 -8.81 7.29 6.51
CA CYS A 169 -8.49 6.46 5.35
C CYS A 169 -8.79 7.10 3.99
N LEU A 170 -9.73 8.06 3.92
CA LEU A 170 -10.27 8.54 2.65
C LEU A 170 -10.35 10.07 2.55
N PRO A 171 -10.09 10.63 1.35
CA PRO A 171 -10.48 11.99 1.01
C PRO A 171 -11.99 12.22 1.11
N ALA A 172 -12.40 13.48 1.32
CA ALA A 172 -13.81 13.83 1.53
C ALA A 172 -14.74 13.42 0.36
N ILE A 173 -14.27 13.55 -0.88
CA ILE A 173 -15.05 13.16 -2.07
C ILE A 173 -15.32 11.66 -2.13
N ASP A 174 -14.34 10.85 -1.70
CA ASP A 174 -14.45 9.40 -1.68
C ASP A 174 -15.34 8.93 -0.54
N ARG A 175 -15.36 9.62 0.60
CA ARG A 175 -16.33 9.34 1.68
C ARG A 175 -17.78 9.49 1.19
N THR A 176 -18.08 10.58 0.48
CA THR A 176 -19.42 10.81 -0.09
C THR A 176 -19.79 9.75 -1.13
N ARG A 177 -18.82 9.30 -1.94
CA ARG A 177 -19.03 8.21 -2.90
C ARG A 177 -19.29 6.88 -2.17
N ALA A 178 -18.47 6.57 -1.17
CA ALA A 178 -18.60 5.36 -0.36
C ALA A 178 -19.95 5.30 0.35
N ASP A 179 -20.42 6.40 0.95
CA ASP A 179 -21.74 6.46 1.59
C ASP A 179 -22.89 6.21 0.61
N ARG A 180 -22.78 6.69 -0.63
CA ARG A 180 -23.76 6.38 -1.68
C ARG A 180 -23.75 4.90 -2.06
N ILE A 181 -22.56 4.31 -2.18
CA ILE A 181 -22.39 2.87 -2.47
C ILE A 181 -22.93 2.03 -1.30
N LEU A 182 -22.67 2.42 -0.06
CA LEU A 182 -23.12 1.69 1.13
C LEU A 182 -24.65 1.61 1.21
N LYS A 183 -25.38 2.67 0.81
CA LYS A 183 -26.85 2.63 0.75
C LYS A 183 -27.38 1.49 -0.11
N ARG A 184 -26.64 1.13 -1.16
CA ARG A 184 -26.98 0.06 -2.08
C ARG A 184 -26.86 -1.33 -1.48
N LEU A 185 -26.07 -1.49 -0.40
CA LEU A 185 -26.05 -2.73 0.38
C LEU A 185 -27.43 -3.08 0.92
N GLY A 186 -28.30 -2.08 1.16
CA GLY A 186 -29.69 -2.26 1.56
C GLY A 186 -30.65 -2.72 0.46
N GLU A 187 -30.12 -2.82 -0.77
CA GLU A 187 -30.68 -3.37 -2.02
C GLU A 187 -31.43 -4.70 -1.79
N VAL A 188 -32.52 -5.00 -2.52
CA VAL A 188 -33.08 -6.36 -2.61
C VAL A 188 -33.35 -6.72 -4.08
N PRO A 189 -32.54 -7.62 -4.69
CA PRO A 189 -31.32 -8.23 -4.14
C PRO A 189 -30.18 -7.23 -3.94
N VAL A 190 -29.12 -7.64 -3.22
CA VAL A 190 -27.88 -6.85 -3.17
C VAL A 190 -27.30 -6.80 -4.60
N PRO A 191 -26.99 -5.62 -5.15
CA PRO A 191 -26.48 -5.53 -6.51
C PRO A 191 -25.14 -6.26 -6.67
N ASP A 192 -25.02 -7.05 -7.75
CA ASP A 192 -23.83 -7.86 -8.03
C ASP A 192 -22.56 -7.00 -8.16
N GLU A 193 -22.67 -5.76 -8.64
CA GLU A 193 -21.53 -4.85 -8.76
C GLU A 193 -20.94 -4.43 -7.40
N LEU A 194 -21.63 -4.64 -6.29
CA LEU A 194 -21.06 -4.44 -4.95
C LEU A 194 -20.04 -5.51 -4.60
N GLU A 195 -20.05 -6.66 -5.28
CA GLU A 195 -19.17 -7.79 -5.04
C GLU A 195 -19.11 -8.17 -3.55
N LEU A 196 -20.29 -8.42 -2.96
CA LEU A 196 -20.41 -8.89 -1.59
C LEU A 196 -19.85 -10.31 -1.48
N ARG A 197 -18.76 -10.46 -0.73
CA ARG A 197 -18.07 -11.73 -0.53
C ARG A 197 -17.38 -11.80 0.84
N PRO A 198 -17.06 -13.00 1.34
CA PRO A 198 -16.25 -13.16 2.55
C PRO A 198 -14.91 -12.41 2.45
N PHE A 199 -14.43 -11.96 3.60
CA PHE A 199 -13.13 -11.32 3.75
C PHE A 199 -12.10 -12.40 4.12
N ASP A 200 -11.35 -12.84 3.11
CA ASP A 200 -10.45 -14.01 3.18
C ASP A 200 -11.21 -15.31 3.50
N ASP A 201 -10.50 -16.35 3.96
CA ASP A 201 -11.06 -17.68 4.29
C ASP A 201 -11.81 -17.71 5.65
N GLY A 202 -12.11 -16.56 6.25
CA GLY A 202 -12.79 -16.44 7.53
C GLY A 202 -14.28 -16.12 7.38
N ASP A 203 -15.11 -16.71 8.23
CA ASP A 203 -16.59 -16.59 8.13
C ASP A 203 -17.18 -15.31 8.76
N ASP A 204 -16.39 -14.54 9.52
CA ASP A 204 -16.88 -13.47 10.38
C ASP A 204 -16.86 -12.07 9.74
N LEU A 205 -15.99 -11.87 8.75
CA LEU A 205 -15.82 -10.62 8.03
C LEU A 205 -16.18 -10.78 6.55
N TRP A 206 -16.69 -9.69 5.97
CA TRP A 206 -17.14 -9.59 4.59
C TRP A 206 -16.62 -8.29 3.97
N THR A 207 -16.63 -8.22 2.64
CA THR A 207 -16.22 -7.02 1.91
C THR A 207 -17.12 -6.75 0.73
N ILE A 208 -17.34 -5.46 0.45
CA ILE A 208 -17.99 -4.94 -0.75
C ILE A 208 -17.13 -3.82 -1.34
N LYS A 209 -17.32 -3.51 -2.62
CA LYS A 209 -16.79 -2.29 -3.23
C LYS A 209 -17.35 -1.06 -2.53
N ALA A 210 -16.53 -0.01 -2.43
CA ALA A 210 -16.90 1.32 -1.91
C ALA A 210 -16.71 2.43 -2.96
N GLY A 211 -16.45 2.05 -4.22
CA GLY A 211 -16.14 2.94 -5.33
C GLY A 211 -14.64 3.19 -5.52
N GLY A 212 -14.21 3.37 -6.77
CA GLY A 212 -12.78 3.40 -7.10
C GLY A 212 -12.08 2.11 -6.67
N ALA A 213 -10.88 2.24 -6.06
CA ALA A 213 -10.13 1.13 -5.46
C ALA A 213 -10.55 0.80 -4.02
N ASN A 214 -11.52 1.54 -3.46
CA ASN A 214 -11.90 1.41 -2.06
C ASN A 214 -12.87 0.25 -1.83
N ARG A 215 -12.77 -0.38 -0.67
CA ARG A 215 -13.69 -1.41 -0.20
C ARG A 215 -14.05 -1.19 1.27
N PHE A 216 -15.20 -1.72 1.66
CA PHE A 216 -15.62 -1.79 3.05
C PHE A 216 -15.14 -3.08 3.70
N ILE A 217 -14.88 -3.02 5.01
CA ILE A 217 -14.81 -4.19 5.90
C ILE A 217 -16.10 -4.23 6.70
N LEU A 218 -16.84 -5.32 6.49
CA LEU A 218 -18.11 -5.60 7.14
C LEU A 218 -17.90 -6.75 8.12
N ARG A 219 -18.56 -6.70 9.27
CA ARG A 219 -18.64 -7.83 10.19
C ARG A 219 -20.07 -8.33 10.27
N VAL A 220 -20.27 -9.63 10.25
CA VAL A 220 -21.61 -10.20 10.47
C VAL A 220 -21.93 -10.16 11.95
N ALA A 221 -23.12 -9.67 12.29
CA ALA A 221 -23.67 -9.69 13.63
C ALA A 221 -25.13 -10.16 13.58
N CYS A 222 -25.70 -10.53 14.72
CA CYS A 222 -27.09 -10.96 14.82
C CYS A 222 -27.81 -10.18 15.91
N ASP A 223 -29.07 -9.82 15.65
CA ASP A 223 -30.01 -9.35 16.64
C ASP A 223 -31.25 -10.28 16.69
N ARG A 224 -32.28 -9.89 17.45
CA ARG A 224 -33.53 -10.67 17.56
C ARG A 224 -34.27 -10.87 16.24
N ARG A 225 -34.01 -10.03 15.24
CA ARG A 225 -34.62 -10.09 13.91
C ARG A 225 -33.71 -10.86 12.93
N GLY A 226 -32.53 -11.32 13.33
CA GLY A 226 -31.60 -12.13 12.53
C GLY A 226 -30.28 -11.44 12.19
N PRO A 227 -29.56 -11.88 11.13
CA PRO A 227 -28.25 -11.35 10.78
C PRO A 227 -28.30 -9.96 10.14
N PHE A 228 -27.24 -9.19 10.35
CA PHE A 228 -26.99 -7.88 9.74
C PHE A 228 -25.49 -7.62 9.59
N TYR A 229 -25.13 -6.72 8.68
CA TYR A 229 -23.75 -6.28 8.48
C TYR A 229 -23.43 -5.04 9.30
N MET A 230 -22.36 -5.09 10.09
CA MET A 230 -21.80 -3.92 10.75
C MET A 230 -20.62 -3.40 9.95
N VAL A 231 -20.67 -2.13 9.54
CA VAL A 231 -19.59 -1.49 8.80
C VAL A 231 -18.51 -1.07 9.79
N GLU A 232 -17.39 -1.79 9.79
CA GLU A 232 -16.30 -1.59 10.73
C GLU A 232 -15.22 -0.66 10.17
N ASP A 233 -14.91 -0.78 8.88
CA ASP A 233 -13.78 -0.07 8.29
C ASP A 233 -13.97 0.20 6.79
N ILE A 234 -13.13 1.09 6.26
CA ILE A 234 -13.06 1.39 4.82
C ILE A 234 -11.66 1.86 4.44
N GLY A 235 -11.21 1.49 3.25
CA GLY A 235 -10.00 2.06 2.66
C GLY A 235 -9.73 1.47 1.28
N PRO A 236 -8.65 1.93 0.62
CA PRO A 236 -8.19 1.32 -0.62
C PRO A 236 -7.79 -0.13 -0.36
N ARG A 237 -8.23 -1.06 -1.22
CA ARG A 237 -7.72 -2.43 -1.22
C ARG A 237 -6.54 -2.48 -2.19
N ALA A 238 -5.42 -3.07 -1.75
CA ALA A 238 -4.31 -3.36 -2.66
C ALA A 238 -4.85 -4.20 -3.84
N GLY A 239 -4.56 -3.73 -5.06
CA GLY A 239 -4.93 -4.39 -6.30
C GLY A 239 -4.27 -5.74 -6.46
#